data_AF-A0A418QDD6-F1
#
_entry.id   AF-A0A418QDD6-F1
#
_cell.length_a   1.000
_cell.length_b   1.000
_cell.length_c   1.000
_cell.angle_alpha   90.00
_cell.angle_beta   90.00
_cell.angle_gamma   90.00
#
_symmetry.space_group_name_H-M   'P 1'
#
loop_
_entity.id
_entity.type
_entity.pdbx_description
1 polymer ?
#
loop_
_entity_poly.entity_id
_entity_poly.type
_entity_poly.pdbx_seq_one_letter_code
_entity_poly.pdbx_strand_id
1 'polypeptide(L)'
;MPEQIHLIVPPGFRKVPPKGVVLHTGRVAPGDLQHGPGYRVTTPLRTLLDLAGTPLSPEHLHQGLRDALQRGLVRRRTLEQRLADLPATTPAAQRLTAALAAL
;
A
#
# COMPACT_ATOMS: atom_id res chain seq x y z
N MET A 1 -6.25 -18.52 -6.03
CA MET A 1 -5.16 -17.58 -6.37
C MET A 1 -5.79 -16.27 -6.83
N PRO A 2 -5.19 -15.10 -6.56
CA PRO A 2 -5.76 -13.83 -7.00
C PRO A 2 -5.88 -13.77 -8.52
N GLU A 3 -6.87 -13.05 -9.03
CA GLU A 3 -7.07 -12.88 -10.48
C GLU A 3 -5.97 -12.04 -11.12
N GLN A 4 -5.34 -11.15 -10.34
CA GLN A 4 -4.28 -10.26 -10.79
C GLN A 4 -3.10 -10.25 -9.82
N ILE A 5 -1.90 -10.11 -10.39
CA ILE A 5 -0.65 -9.87 -9.67
C ILE A 5 -0.20 -8.44 -9.96
N HIS A 6 -0.10 -7.63 -8.90
CA HIS A 6 0.37 -6.25 -9.01
C HIS A 6 1.87 -6.18 -8.72
N LEU A 7 2.65 -5.60 -9.65
CA LEU A 7 4.09 -5.44 -9.52
C LEU A 7 4.48 -3.98 -9.63
N ILE A 8 5.41 -3.54 -8.78
CA ILE A 8 6.02 -2.22 -8.90
C ILE A 8 7.32 -2.35 -9.69
N VAL A 9 7.46 -1.59 -10.77
CA VAL A 9 8.62 -1.61 -11.66
C VAL A 9 9.30 -0.24 -11.70
N PRO A 10 10.63 -0.17 -11.86
CA PRO A 10 11.33 1.11 -11.89
C PRO A 10 10.93 1.94 -13.11
N PRO A 11 11.12 3.28 -13.05
CA PRO A 11 10.98 4.14 -14.22
C PRO A 11 11.83 3.63 -15.39
N GLY A 12 11.25 3.61 -16.59
CA GLY A 12 11.92 3.10 -17.79
C GLY A 12 11.82 1.58 -18.00
N PHE A 13 11.08 0.85 -17.16
CA PHE A 13 10.75 -0.55 -17.43
C PHE A 13 9.84 -0.66 -18.67
N ARG A 14 10.18 -1.53 -19.63
CA ARG A 14 9.53 -1.60 -20.95
C ARG A 14 8.85 -2.92 -21.29
N LYS A 15 8.93 -3.95 -20.44
CA LYS A 15 8.32 -5.24 -20.76
C LYS A 15 6.81 -5.14 -20.71
N VAL A 16 6.15 -5.74 -21.71
CA VAL A 16 4.69 -5.87 -21.74
C VAL A 16 4.26 -6.83 -20.62
N PRO A 17 3.26 -6.48 -19.79
CA PRO A 17 2.76 -7.39 -18.78
C PRO A 17 2.10 -8.62 -19.42
N PRO A 18 2.40 -9.85 -18.97
CA PRO A 18 1.61 -11.02 -19.35
C PRO A 18 0.18 -10.92 -18.78
N LYS A 19 -0.72 -11.77 -19.28
CA LYS A 19 -2.11 -11.83 -18.79
C LYS A 19 -2.15 -12.03 -17.28
N GLY A 20 -2.97 -11.22 -16.59
CA GLY A 20 -3.11 -11.27 -15.13
C GLY A 20 -2.03 -10.50 -14.36
N VAL A 21 -1.15 -9.75 -15.03
CA VAL A 21 -0.17 -8.88 -14.37
C VAL A 21 -0.52 -7.41 -14.59
N VAL A 22 -0.47 -6.63 -13.52
CA VAL A 22 -0.64 -5.18 -13.54
C VAL A 22 0.67 -4.54 -13.09
N LEU A 23 1.24 -3.68 -13.95
CA LEU A 23 2.49 -2.97 -13.65
C LEU A 23 2.19 -1.56 -13.14
N HIS A 24 2.76 -1.22 -11.99
CA HIS A 24 2.80 0.11 -11.43
C HIS A 24 4.21 0.66 -11.56
N THR A 25 4.39 1.79 -12.24
CA THR A 25 5.73 2.38 -12.37
C THR A 25 6.03 3.25 -11.16
N GLY A 26 7.16 2.99 -10.49
CA GLY A 26 7.55 3.75 -9.31
C GLY A 26 8.82 3.25 -8.65
N ARG A 27 9.22 3.92 -7.58
CA ARG A 27 10.29 3.47 -6.69
C ARG A 27 9.70 3.21 -5.32
N VAL A 28 10.15 2.13 -4.68
CA VAL A 28 9.78 1.78 -3.31
C VAL A 28 11.01 1.97 -2.43
N ALA A 29 10.85 2.71 -1.33
CA ALA A 29 11.95 2.92 -0.40
C ALA A 29 12.35 1.58 0.25
N PRO A 30 13.63 1.37 0.62
CA PRO A 30 14.05 0.14 1.27
C PRO A 30 13.26 -0.22 2.54
N GLY A 31 12.87 0.78 3.34
CA GLY A 31 12.02 0.59 4.54
C GLY A 31 10.56 0.22 4.26
N ASP A 32 10.13 0.36 3.01
CA ASP A 32 8.78 0.01 2.54
C ASP A 32 8.75 -1.39 1.89
N LEU A 33 9.85 -2.13 1.94
CA LEU A 33 9.98 -3.47 1.36
C LEU A 33 10.16 -4.54 2.44
N GLN A 34 9.57 -5.70 2.19
CA GLN A 34 9.83 -6.95 2.93
C GLN A 34 10.35 -8.00 1.96
N HIS A 35 11.27 -8.84 2.43
CA HIS A 35 11.84 -9.92 1.65
C HIS A 35 11.06 -11.21 1.89
N GLY A 36 10.56 -11.79 0.80
CA GLY A 36 10.10 -13.17 0.76
C GLY A 36 11.17 -14.08 0.13
N PRO A 37 10.90 -15.39 0.05
CA PRO A 37 11.79 -16.32 -0.63
C PRO A 37 11.85 -16.04 -2.15
N GLY A 38 12.89 -15.34 -2.59
CA GLY A 38 13.12 -15.04 -4.01
C GLY A 38 12.34 -13.84 -4.57
N TYR A 39 11.64 -13.07 -3.73
CA TYR A 39 10.91 -11.88 -4.15
C TYR A 39 10.84 -10.83 -3.03
N ARG A 40 10.39 -9.62 -3.39
CA ARG A 40 10.12 -8.53 -2.46
C ARG A 40 8.67 -8.11 -2.58
N VAL A 41 8.06 -7.80 -1.44
CA VAL A 41 6.71 -7.24 -1.35
C VAL A 41 6.75 -5.91 -0.61
N THR A 42 5.70 -5.11 -0.74
CA THR A 42 5.55 -3.91 0.09
C THR A 42 5.24 -4.30 1.53
N THR A 43 5.70 -3.49 2.51
CA THR A 43 5.26 -3.64 3.90
C THR A 43 3.75 -3.43 4.00
N PRO A 44 3.05 -3.99 5.00
CA PRO A 44 1.61 -3.77 5.18
C PRO A 44 1.23 -2.29 5.22
N LEU A 45 2.04 -1.45 5.88
CA LEU A 45 1.84 0.00 5.91
C LEU A 45 1.96 0.62 4.51
N ARG A 46 2.98 0.23 3.73
CA ARG A 46 3.13 0.69 2.35
C ARG A 46 1.97 0.21 1.47
N THR A 47 1.55 -1.04 1.61
CA THR A 47 0.41 -1.59 0.87
C THR A 47 -0.86 -0.78 1.15
N LEU A 48 -1.14 -0.42 2.40
CA LEU A 48 -2.29 0.41 2.76
C LEU A 48 -2.23 1.80 2.10
N LEU A 49 -1.05 2.41 2.06
CA LEU A 49 -0.84 3.69 1.37
C LEU A 49 -1.06 3.57 -0.15
N ASP A 50 -0.52 2.52 -0.77
CA ASP A 50 -0.71 2.25 -2.19
C ASP A 50 -2.20 2.04 -2.51
N LEU A 51 -2.90 1.22 -1.70
CA LEU A 51 -4.34 0.94 -1.87
C LEU A 51 -5.21 2.19 -1.66
N ALA A 52 -4.88 3.05 -0.70
CA ALA A 52 -5.58 4.31 -0.48
C ALA A 52 -5.47 5.26 -1.70
N GLY A 53 -4.44 5.10 -2.54
CA GLY A 53 -4.30 5.81 -3.81
C GLY A 53 -5.12 5.23 -4.97
N THR A 54 -5.84 4.12 -4.79
CA THR A 54 -6.61 3.44 -5.85
C THR A 54 -8.12 3.64 -5.71
N PRO A 55 -8.94 3.31 -6.72
CA PRO A 55 -10.40 3.31 -6.62
C PRO A 55 -11.01 2.26 -5.67
N LEU A 56 -10.21 1.55 -4.87
CA LEU A 56 -10.69 0.59 -3.88
C LEU A 56 -11.79 1.22 -2.99
N SER A 57 -12.84 0.47 -2.67
CA SER A 57 -13.93 1.01 -1.84
C SER A 57 -13.44 1.38 -0.43
N PRO A 58 -14.03 2.42 0.19
CA PRO A 58 -13.69 2.80 1.57
C PRO A 58 -13.83 1.64 2.55
N GLU A 59 -14.83 0.78 2.39
CA GLU A 59 -15.10 -0.36 3.27
C GLU A 59 -13.97 -1.38 3.25
N HIS A 60 -13.43 -1.70 2.08
CA HIS A 60 -12.29 -2.62 1.96
C HIS A 60 -11.01 -2.01 2.55
N LEU A 61 -10.81 -0.70 2.37
CA LEU A 61 -9.67 0.00 2.98
C LEU A 61 -9.79 0.02 4.51
N HIS A 62 -10.98 0.30 5.06
CA HIS A 62 -11.26 0.25 6.49
C HIS A 62 -10.99 -1.14 7.05
N GLN A 63 -11.48 -2.18 6.38
CA GLN A 63 -11.30 -3.55 6.83
C GLN A 63 -9.83 -3.95 6.83
N GLY A 64 -9.10 -3.67 5.74
CA GLY A 64 -7.66 -3.94 5.66
C GLY A 64 -6.85 -3.19 6.71
N LEU A 65 -7.21 -1.93 6.98
CA LEU A 65 -6.57 -1.13 8.02
C LEU A 65 -6.85 -1.70 9.42
N ARG A 66 -8.10 -2.04 9.72
CA ARG A 66 -8.52 -2.66 10.99
C ARG A 66 -7.74 -3.96 11.22
N ASP A 67 -7.70 -4.84 10.24
CA ASP A 67 -7.01 -6.12 10.33
C ASP A 67 -5.51 -5.94 10.53
N ALA A 68 -4.90 -4.97 9.83
CA ALA A 68 -3.48 -4.67 9.98
C ALA A 68 -3.12 -4.19 11.39
N LEU A 69 -3.98 -3.36 12.00
CA LEU A 69 -3.80 -2.88 13.37
C LEU A 69 -4.05 -3.99 14.40
N GLN A 70 -5.17 -4.72 14.29
CA GLN A 70 -5.55 -5.77 15.23
C GLN A 70 -4.53 -6.92 15.25
N ARG A 71 -3.96 -7.27 14.09
CA ARG A 71 -2.96 -8.33 13.96
C ARG A 71 -1.54 -7.87 14.25
N GLY A 72 -1.34 -6.60 14.61
CA GLY A 72 -0.02 -6.03 14.89
C GLY A 72 0.90 -5.92 13.68
N LEU A 73 0.37 -6.03 12.46
CA LEU A 73 1.12 -5.88 11.20
C LEU A 73 1.54 -4.43 10.98
N VAL A 74 0.75 -3.49 11.50
CA VAL A 74 1.04 -2.05 11.54
C VAL A 74 0.76 -1.54 12.94
N ARG A 75 1.66 -0.74 13.50
CA ARG A 75 1.42 -0.04 14.77
C ARG A 75 0.76 1.30 14.49
N ARG A 76 -0.30 1.64 15.24
CA ARG A 76 -1.04 2.90 15.09
C ARG A 76 -0.13 4.13 15.10
N ARG A 77 0.79 4.21 16.07
CA ARG A 77 1.77 5.32 16.16
C ARG A 77 2.65 5.45 14.91
N THR A 78 3.10 4.33 14.34
CA THR A 78 3.92 4.33 13.12
C THR A 78 3.10 4.79 11.90
N LEU A 79 1.83 4.40 11.82
CA LEU A 79 0.91 4.87 10.79
C LEU A 79 0.69 6.39 10.90
N GLU A 80 0.37 6.89 12.10
CA GLU A 80 0.15 8.32 12.36
C GLU A 80 1.37 9.16 12.02
N GLN A 81 2.57 8.71 12.44
CA GLN A 81 3.84 9.35 12.06
C GLN A 81 4.03 9.37 10.54
N ARG A 82 3.82 8.22 9.88
CA ARG A 82 3.97 8.12 8.42
C ARG A 82 2.99 9.02 7.68
N LEU A 83 1.77 9.17 8.17
CA LEU A 83 0.77 10.09 7.60
C LEU A 83 1.15 11.55 7.81
N ALA A 84 1.73 11.91 8.96
CA ALA A 84 2.22 13.26 9.24
C ALA A 84 3.41 13.65 8.35
N ASP A 85 4.25 12.68 7.95
CA ASP A 85 5.37 12.91 7.04
C ASP A 85 4.94 13.09 5.56
N LEU A 86 3.71 12.72 5.22
CA LEU A 86 3.18 12.86 3.86
C LEU A 86 2.53 14.24 3.67
N PRO A 87 2.61 14.83 2.45
CA PRO A 87 1.87 16.04 2.15
C PRO A 87 0.37 15.82 2.39
N ALA A 88 -0.25 16.68 3.21
CA ALA A 88 -1.67 16.58 3.55
C ALA A 88 -2.62 16.68 2.34
N THR A 89 -2.13 17.18 1.21
CA THR A 89 -2.84 17.23 -0.07
C THR A 89 -2.87 15.91 -0.81
N THR A 90 -2.15 14.88 -0.35
CA THR A 90 -2.11 13.58 -1.00
C THR A 90 -3.43 12.84 -0.77
N PRO A 91 -4.20 12.46 -1.83
CA PRO A 91 -5.49 11.79 -1.66
C PRO A 91 -5.40 10.49 -0.85
N ALA A 92 -4.30 9.73 -1.02
CA ALA A 92 -4.04 8.52 -0.25
C ALA A 92 -3.90 8.80 1.26
N ALA A 93 -3.18 9.86 1.63
CA ALA A 93 -3.03 10.26 3.04
C ALA A 93 -4.38 10.68 3.64
N GLN A 94 -5.16 11.48 2.91
CA GLN A 94 -6.49 11.92 3.35
C GLN A 94 -7.44 10.73 3.57
N ARG A 95 -7.48 9.80 2.61
CA ARG A 95 -8.32 8.61 2.70
C ARG A 95 -7.93 7.69 3.85
N LEU A 96 -6.63 7.50 4.08
CA LEU A 96 -6.17 6.64 5.17
C LEU A 96 -6.34 7.31 6.54
N THR A 97 -6.21 8.64 6.63
CA THR A 97 -6.55 9.42 7.84
C THR A 97 -8.04 9.33 8.16
N ALA A 98 -8.91 9.52 7.15
CA ALA A 98 -10.36 9.37 7.32
C ALA A 98 -10.70 7.93 7.76
N ALA A 99 -10.03 6.94 7.18
CA ALA A 99 -10.22 5.55 7.55
C ALA A 99 -9.80 5.25 8.99
N LEU A 100 -8.68 5.81 9.44
CA LEU A 100 -8.20 5.66 10.81
C LEU A 100 -9.12 6.34 11.83
N ALA A 101 -9.73 7.48 11.47
CA ALA A 101 -10.67 8.19 12.33
C ALA A 101 -12.01 7.44 12.51
N ALA A 102 -12.33 6.52 11.61
CA ALA A 102 -13.55 5.71 11.64
C ALA A 102 -13.37 4.33 12.34
N LEU A 103 -12.19 4.05 12.90
CA LEU A 103 -11.89 2.83 13.67
C LEU A 103 -12.01 3.06 15.17
#